data_AF-A0A414RJH4-F1
#
_entry.id   AF-A0A414RJH4-F1
#
_cell.length_a   1.000
_cell.length_b   1.000
_cell.length_c   1.000
_cell.angle_alpha   90.00
_cell.angle_beta   90.00
_cell.angle_gamma   90.00
#
_symmetry.space_group_name_H-M   'P 1'
#
loop_
_entity.id
_entity.type
_entity.pdbx_description
1 polymer ?
#
loop_
_entity_poly.entity_id
_entity_poly.type
_entity_poly.pdbx_seq_one_letter_code
_entity_poly.pdbx_strand_id
1 'polypeptide(L)'
;MMEGYIKLSRKFFSNDMWNEARTFSSCEAWLDLIQSARFEATPRMESIGGREVSYTRGQYPASIRFLSKRWKWSERKVRTFLAFLRRENMITLSKEQGMNVITLVKYNEYNGSESDTVSDTSNDTMSDINIIQEINNLRMQVTQLMTQVATQQVTHPAKEPEKRHTGDTKQIKEKNIIKETTTNVVAKKDAAKAATLSRKESFYQSLVPYVSQYPKEMIRAFFDYWSELNKSETKMRYELEKTWELPRRLATWASREKVPSKTDVGIVLKDNSPGKYKKGW
;
A
#
# COMPACT_ATOMS: atom_id res chain seq x y z
N MET A 1 14.89 20.50 9.95
CA MET A 1 16.07 19.68 9.61
C MET A 1 16.32 19.86 8.12
N MET A 2 17.52 20.27 7.69
CA MET A 2 17.87 20.31 6.27
C MET A 2 18.21 18.88 5.84
N GLU A 3 17.18 18.14 5.41
CA GLU A 3 17.40 16.94 4.61
C GLU A 3 18.04 17.39 3.29
N GLY A 4 19.30 17.03 3.07
CA GLY A 4 19.98 17.35 1.82
C GLY A 4 19.29 16.62 0.67
N TYR A 5 18.68 17.37 -0.25
CA TYR A 5 18.05 16.81 -1.44
C TYR A 5 18.72 17.34 -2.72
N ILE A 6 18.77 16.50 -3.76
CA ILE A 6 19.23 16.89 -5.09
C ILE A 6 17.99 17.26 -5.92
N LYS A 7 17.79 18.55 -6.24
CA LYS A 7 16.75 18.97 -7.19
C LYS A 7 17.15 18.48 -8.59
N LEU A 8 16.33 17.65 -9.21
CA LEU A 8 16.56 17.18 -10.57
C LEU A 8 15.84 18.08 -11.58
N SER A 9 16.59 18.78 -12.43
CA SER A 9 16.02 19.63 -13.47
C SER A 9 15.33 18.78 -14.55
N ARG A 10 14.19 19.24 -15.08
CA ARG A 10 13.49 18.58 -16.20
C ARG A 10 14.35 18.44 -17.46
N LYS A 11 15.36 19.31 -17.63
CA LYS A 11 16.34 19.21 -18.74
C LYS A 11 17.16 17.92 -18.68
N PHE A 12 17.28 17.29 -17.51
CA PHE A 12 17.96 16.01 -17.35
C PHE A 12 17.36 14.92 -18.25
N PHE A 13 16.04 14.89 -18.38
CA PHE A 13 15.31 13.88 -19.16
C PHE A 13 15.43 14.08 -20.68
N SER A 14 16.02 15.19 -21.13
CA SER A 14 16.32 15.44 -22.55
C SER A 14 17.73 14.98 -22.95
N ASN A 15 18.58 14.61 -21.99
CA ASN A 15 19.96 14.20 -22.25
C ASN A 15 20.00 12.80 -22.90
N ASP A 16 20.99 12.57 -23.76
CA ASP A 16 21.33 11.28 -24.38
C ASP A 16 21.41 10.13 -23.38
N MET A 17 21.98 10.36 -22.18
CA MET A 17 22.03 9.36 -21.11
C MET A 17 20.64 8.87 -20.68
N TRP A 18 19.65 9.77 -20.62
CA TRP A 18 18.28 9.37 -20.31
C TRP A 18 17.64 8.62 -21.49
N ASN A 19 17.95 9.02 -22.72
CA ASN A 19 17.41 8.44 -23.95
C ASN A 19 18.10 7.12 -24.36
N GLU A 20 19.14 6.68 -23.64
CA GLU A 20 19.82 5.42 -23.90
C GLU A 20 18.84 4.24 -23.93
N ALA A 21 18.94 3.42 -24.98
CA ALA A 21 17.97 2.42 -25.34
C ALA A 21 17.96 1.22 -24.37
N ARG A 22 17.24 1.32 -23.24
CA ARG A 22 17.18 0.26 -22.22
C ARG A 22 15.76 -0.09 -21.77
N THR A 23 15.65 -1.20 -21.03
CA THR A 23 14.42 -1.58 -20.34
C THR A 23 14.37 -0.84 -19.01
N PHE A 24 13.32 -0.06 -18.78
CA PHE A 24 13.25 0.75 -17.56
C PHE A 24 13.14 -0.15 -16.32
N SER A 25 13.81 0.25 -15.25
CA SER A 25 13.53 -0.20 -13.89
C SER A 25 12.20 0.40 -13.38
N SER A 26 11.67 -0.13 -12.28
CA SER A 26 10.49 0.46 -11.64
C SER A 26 10.73 1.90 -11.19
N CYS A 27 11.97 2.22 -10.80
CA CYS A 27 12.37 3.58 -10.41
C CYS A 27 12.34 4.53 -11.61
N GLU A 28 12.94 4.13 -12.74
CA GLU A 28 12.94 4.96 -13.96
C GLU A 28 11.54 5.16 -14.52
N ALA A 29 10.68 4.13 -14.49
CA ALA A 29 9.28 4.26 -14.87
C ALA A 29 8.53 5.24 -13.96
N TRP A 30 8.84 5.26 -12.65
CA TRP A 30 8.28 6.24 -11.73
C TRP A 30 8.76 7.67 -12.02
N LEU A 31 10.07 7.86 -12.21
CA LEU A 31 10.64 9.15 -12.60
C LEU A 31 10.08 9.66 -13.92
N ASP A 32 9.86 8.77 -14.88
CA ASP A 32 9.25 9.09 -16.16
C ASP A 32 7.79 9.56 -16.00
N LEU A 33 7.01 8.97 -15.09
CA LEU A 33 5.66 9.46 -14.78
C LEU A 33 5.71 10.84 -14.13
N ILE A 34 6.60 11.05 -13.16
CA ILE A 34 6.76 12.35 -12.48
C ILE A 34 7.11 13.45 -13.48
N GLN A 35 8.08 13.19 -14.36
CA GLN A 35 8.52 14.19 -15.34
C GLN A 35 7.48 14.40 -16.45
N SER A 36 6.74 13.36 -16.84
CA SER A 36 5.74 13.46 -17.93
C SER A 36 4.44 14.12 -17.48
N ALA A 37 4.16 14.13 -16.16
CA ALA A 37 3.04 14.85 -15.62
C ALA A 37 3.14 16.35 -15.90
N ARG A 38 1.99 16.92 -16.23
CA ARG A 38 1.89 18.30 -16.66
C ARG A 38 2.34 19.26 -15.55
N PHE A 39 3.21 20.20 -15.93
CA PHE A 39 3.74 21.19 -15.01
C PHE A 39 2.87 22.46 -14.92
N GLU A 40 2.30 22.89 -16.03
CA GLU A 40 1.52 24.12 -16.11
C GLU A 40 0.12 23.98 -15.50
N ALA A 41 -0.35 25.05 -14.87
CA ALA A 41 -1.66 25.11 -14.21
C ALA A 41 -2.85 25.27 -15.16
N THR A 42 -2.67 25.96 -16.29
CA THR A 42 -3.70 26.07 -17.34
C THR A 42 -4.12 24.67 -17.77
N PRO A 43 -5.37 24.32 -18.13
CA PRO A 43 -5.69 23.01 -18.72
C PRO A 43 -5.17 22.87 -20.16
N ARG A 44 -4.87 21.64 -20.61
CA ARG A 44 -4.45 21.34 -22.00
C ARG A 44 -5.38 20.30 -22.57
N MET A 45 -5.84 20.57 -23.79
CA MET A 45 -6.55 19.62 -24.63
C MET A 45 -5.54 19.06 -25.61
N GLU A 46 -5.39 17.74 -25.66
CA GLU A 46 -4.53 17.08 -26.64
C GLU A 46 -5.29 15.95 -27.33
N SER A 47 -5.07 15.81 -28.64
CA SER A 47 -5.60 14.70 -29.43
C SER A 47 -4.67 13.49 -29.30
N ILE A 48 -5.05 12.52 -28.48
CA ILE A 48 -4.26 11.31 -28.22
C ILE A 48 -5.02 10.12 -28.77
N GLY A 49 -4.51 9.52 -29.84
CA GLY A 49 -5.13 8.35 -30.46
C GLY A 49 -6.53 8.63 -31.04
N GLY A 50 -6.73 9.83 -31.59
CA GLY A 50 -8.00 10.26 -32.19
C GLY A 50 -9.08 10.67 -31.18
N ARG A 51 -8.70 10.93 -29.93
CA ARG A 51 -9.60 11.38 -28.86
C ARG A 51 -9.08 12.67 -28.25
N GLU A 52 -9.98 13.59 -27.95
CA GLU A 52 -9.65 14.81 -27.22
C GLU A 52 -9.63 14.53 -25.72
N VAL A 53 -8.50 14.83 -25.08
CA VAL A 53 -8.25 14.51 -23.69
C VAL A 53 -7.82 15.78 -22.98
N SER A 54 -8.58 16.16 -21.96
CA SER A 54 -8.33 17.33 -21.10
C SER A 54 -7.58 16.89 -19.85
N TYR A 55 -6.46 17.55 -19.54
CA TYR A 55 -5.67 17.25 -18.34
C TYR A 55 -4.97 18.49 -17.77
N THR A 56 -4.87 18.54 -16.45
CA THR A 56 -4.35 19.69 -15.67
C THR A 56 -3.00 19.36 -15.01
N ARG A 57 -2.45 20.31 -14.24
CA ARG A 57 -1.18 20.14 -13.49
C ARG A 57 -1.18 18.86 -12.67
N GLY A 58 -0.09 18.11 -12.72
CA GLY A 58 0.06 16.83 -12.02
C GLY A 58 -0.62 15.63 -12.68
N GLN A 59 -1.30 15.83 -13.81
CA GLN A 59 -1.91 14.76 -14.60
C GLN A 59 -1.07 14.39 -15.82
N TYR A 60 -1.15 13.11 -16.20
CA TYR A 60 -0.50 12.56 -17.37
C TYR A 60 -1.43 11.58 -18.12
N PRO A 61 -1.95 11.97 -19.29
CA PRO A 61 -2.75 11.09 -20.12
C PRO A 61 -1.83 10.08 -20.84
N ALA A 62 -1.90 8.80 -20.46
CA ALA A 62 -1.07 7.77 -21.09
C ALA A 62 -1.77 6.41 -21.21
N SER A 63 -1.73 5.83 -22.41
CA SER A 63 -2.22 4.47 -22.63
C SER A 63 -1.21 3.42 -22.15
N ILE A 64 -1.70 2.24 -21.76
CA ILE A 64 -0.85 1.10 -21.38
C ILE A 64 0.10 0.72 -22.52
N ARG A 65 -0.37 0.75 -23.77
CA ARG A 65 0.42 0.45 -24.95
C ARG A 65 1.55 1.47 -25.16
N PHE A 66 1.28 2.76 -24.93
CA PHE A 66 2.29 3.81 -25.02
C PHE A 66 3.39 3.58 -23.97
N LEU A 67 3.03 3.38 -22.71
CA LEU A 67 3.97 3.13 -21.62
C LEU A 67 4.77 1.84 -21.82
N SER A 68 4.12 0.79 -22.33
CA SER A 68 4.76 -0.49 -22.68
C SER A 68 5.88 -0.29 -23.69
N LYS A 69 5.65 0.48 -24.76
CA LYS A 69 6.68 0.82 -25.74
C LYS A 69 7.79 1.69 -25.15
N ARG A 70 7.41 2.75 -24.43
CA ARG A 70 8.35 3.72 -23.85
C ARG A 70 9.31 3.07 -22.85
N TRP A 71 8.80 2.17 -22.01
CA TRP A 71 9.58 1.52 -20.95
C TRP A 71 10.22 0.20 -21.38
N LYS A 72 9.96 -0.24 -22.62
CA LYS A 72 10.27 -1.59 -23.11
C LYS A 72 9.74 -2.70 -22.20
N TRP A 73 8.51 -2.53 -21.70
CA TRP A 73 7.84 -3.47 -20.81
C TRP A 73 6.73 -4.23 -21.52
N SER A 74 6.40 -5.42 -21.04
CA SER A 74 5.12 -6.06 -21.40
C SER A 74 3.95 -5.25 -20.83
N GLU A 75 2.80 -5.24 -21.52
CA GLU A 75 1.60 -4.58 -21.01
C GLU A 75 1.18 -5.09 -19.63
N ARG A 76 1.39 -6.38 -19.36
CA ARG A 76 1.13 -6.97 -18.05
C ARG A 76 1.97 -6.30 -16.96
N LYS A 77 3.27 -6.10 -17.20
CA LYS A 77 4.16 -5.45 -16.25
C LYS A 77 3.74 -4.00 -15.98
N VAL A 78 3.36 -3.26 -17.03
CA VAL A 78 2.82 -1.89 -16.89
C VAL A 78 1.57 -1.88 -16.00
N ARG A 79 0.60 -2.77 -16.26
CA ARG A 79 -0.63 -2.86 -15.45
C ARG A 79 -0.34 -3.19 -13.99
N THR A 80 0.54 -4.16 -13.75
CA THR A 80 0.96 -4.53 -12.40
C THR A 80 1.64 -3.37 -11.68
N PHE A 81 2.49 -2.62 -12.36
CA PHE A 81 3.19 -1.47 -11.79
C PHE A 81 2.24 -0.31 -11.47
N LEU A 82 1.33 0.05 -12.38
CA LEU A 82 0.32 1.09 -12.10
C LEU A 82 -0.62 0.67 -10.97
N ALA A 83 -0.97 -0.62 -10.87
CA ALA A 83 -1.75 -1.15 -9.75
C ALA A 83 -0.99 -1.06 -8.43
N PHE A 84 0.33 -1.33 -8.45
CA PHE A 84 1.22 -1.14 -7.31
C PHE A 84 1.25 0.35 -6.87
N LEU A 85 1.51 1.28 -7.78
CA LEU A 85 1.53 2.71 -7.47
C LEU A 85 0.19 3.22 -6.91
N ARG A 86 -0.93 2.72 -7.42
CA ARG A 86 -2.26 3.03 -6.90
C ARG A 86 -2.45 2.51 -5.47
N ARG A 87 -1.99 1.30 -5.19
CA ARG A 87 -2.09 0.68 -3.86
C ARG A 87 -1.27 1.44 -2.82
N GLU A 88 -0.08 1.92 -3.19
CA GLU A 88 0.78 2.74 -2.32
C GLU A 88 0.36 4.22 -2.29
N ASN A 89 -0.81 4.57 -2.85
CA ASN A 89 -1.35 5.94 -2.93
C ASN A 89 -0.41 6.95 -3.58
N MET A 90 0.41 6.50 -4.55
CA MET A 90 1.32 7.36 -5.31
C MET A 90 0.63 8.01 -6.50
N ILE A 91 -0.36 7.30 -7.09
CA ILE A 91 -1.15 7.77 -8.23
C ILE A 91 -2.64 7.46 -8.07
N THR A 92 -3.49 8.22 -8.76
CA THR A 92 -4.86 7.85 -9.09
C THR A 92 -5.02 7.69 -10.61
N LEU A 93 -6.03 6.92 -11.02
CA LEU A 93 -6.29 6.60 -12.42
C LEU A 93 -7.75 6.91 -12.73
N SER A 94 -8.01 7.85 -13.63
CA SER A 94 -9.34 8.10 -14.21
C SER A 94 -9.42 7.51 -15.62
N LYS A 95 -10.61 7.03 -16.00
CA LYS A 95 -10.93 6.52 -17.34
C LYS A 95 -12.11 7.25 -17.99
N GLU A 96 -12.55 8.36 -17.41
CA GLU A 96 -13.77 9.08 -17.80
C GLU A 96 -13.71 9.56 -19.27
N GLN A 97 -12.54 9.96 -19.73
CA GLN A 97 -12.31 10.44 -21.09
C GLN A 97 -11.99 9.30 -22.08
N GLY A 98 -12.37 8.06 -21.72
CA GLY A 98 -12.14 6.86 -22.53
C GLY A 98 -10.67 6.40 -22.60
N MET A 99 -9.76 7.04 -21.89
CA MET A 99 -8.37 6.60 -21.73
C MET A 99 -7.89 6.82 -20.30
N ASN A 100 -6.75 6.22 -19.95
CA ASN A 100 -6.19 6.41 -18.61
C ASN A 100 -5.58 7.82 -18.49
N VAL A 101 -6.08 8.59 -17.54
CA VAL A 101 -5.45 9.81 -17.04
C VAL A 101 -4.83 9.47 -15.68
N ILE A 102 -3.50 9.50 -15.62
CA ILE A 102 -2.72 9.22 -14.41
C ILE A 102 -2.58 10.54 -13.65
N THR A 103 -3.08 10.62 -12.42
CA THR A 103 -2.88 11.80 -11.56
C THR A 103 -1.90 11.45 -10.45
N LEU A 104 -0.86 12.27 -10.26
CA LEU A 104 0.12 12.10 -9.19
C LEU A 104 -0.42 12.69 -7.89
N VAL A 105 -0.52 11.89 -6.83
CA VAL A 105 -1.16 12.32 -5.56
C VAL A 105 -0.34 13.41 -4.87
N LYS A 106 0.98 13.22 -4.81
CA LYS A 106 1.93 14.13 -4.15
C LYS A 106 2.70 14.98 -5.15
N TYR A 107 2.04 15.44 -6.22
CA TYR A 107 2.72 16.14 -7.31
C TYR A 107 3.52 17.36 -6.84
N ASN A 108 2.94 18.17 -5.95
CA ASN A 108 3.56 19.38 -5.42
C ASN A 108 4.78 19.09 -4.54
N GLU A 109 4.80 17.96 -3.82
CA GLU A 109 5.99 17.53 -3.06
C GLU A 109 7.17 17.24 -3.99
N TYR A 110 6.91 16.74 -5.20
CA TYR A 110 7.95 16.40 -6.19
C TYR A 110 8.30 17.55 -7.15
N ASN A 111 7.38 18.50 -7.37
CA ASN A 111 7.49 19.51 -8.43
C ASN A 111 7.13 20.95 -7.97
N GLY A 112 7.10 21.21 -6.66
CA GLY A 112 6.82 22.54 -6.11
C GLY A 112 7.92 23.55 -6.46
N SER A 113 7.52 24.80 -6.74
CA SER A 113 8.45 25.93 -6.79
C SER A 113 8.59 26.56 -5.40
N GLU A 114 9.71 27.24 -5.13
CA GLU A 114 9.96 27.95 -3.85
C GLU A 114 8.89 29.03 -3.53
N SER A 115 8.08 29.43 -4.52
CA SER A 115 6.91 30.29 -4.33
C SER A 115 5.73 29.62 -3.62
N ASP A 116 5.61 28.30 -3.68
CA ASP A 116 4.49 27.55 -3.09
C ASP A 116 4.67 27.33 -1.58
N THR A 117 5.88 27.52 -1.06
CA THR A 117 6.22 27.29 0.35
C THR A 117 5.72 28.35 1.33
N VAL A 118 5.23 29.52 0.85
CA VAL A 118 4.76 30.61 1.74
C VAL A 118 3.24 30.54 2.01
N SER A 119 2.46 29.83 1.19
CA SER A 119 1.00 29.77 1.33
C SER A 119 0.49 28.56 2.13
N ASP A 120 1.11 27.40 1.98
CA ASP A 120 0.45 26.15 2.42
C ASP A 120 0.89 25.67 3.81
N THR A 121 1.93 26.26 4.42
CA THR A 121 2.31 25.88 5.79
C THR A 121 1.44 26.54 6.86
N SER A 122 0.90 27.74 6.58
CA SER A 122 0.02 28.48 7.52
C SER A 122 -1.44 28.07 7.42
N ASN A 123 -1.95 27.73 6.23
CA ASN A 123 -3.37 27.43 6.04
C ASN A 123 -3.78 26.01 6.45
N ASP A 124 -2.92 24.99 6.28
CA ASP A 124 -3.22 23.64 6.75
C ASP A 124 -3.11 23.55 8.29
N THR A 125 -2.15 24.25 8.90
CA THR A 125 -2.06 24.31 10.37
C THR A 125 -3.20 25.13 10.98
N MET A 126 -3.59 26.28 10.40
CA MET A 126 -4.72 27.09 10.90
C MET A 126 -6.09 26.43 10.65
N SER A 127 -6.28 25.73 9.53
CA SER A 127 -7.54 25.02 9.25
C SER A 127 -7.72 23.82 10.17
N ASP A 128 -6.67 23.03 10.42
CA ASP A 128 -6.72 21.91 11.37
C ASP A 128 -6.93 22.40 12.82
N ILE A 129 -6.29 23.51 13.23
CA ILE A 129 -6.53 24.12 14.54
C ILE A 129 -7.98 24.62 14.67
N ASN A 130 -8.51 25.29 13.64
CA ASN A 130 -9.90 25.77 13.65
C ASN A 130 -10.90 24.61 13.70
N ILE A 131 -10.68 23.53 12.95
CA ILE A 131 -11.54 22.34 12.98
C ILE A 131 -11.51 21.67 14.36
N ILE A 132 -10.33 21.57 14.99
CA ILE A 132 -10.19 20.99 16.34
C ILE A 132 -10.87 21.86 17.40
N GLN A 133 -10.78 23.19 17.29
CA GLN A 133 -11.49 24.12 18.18
C GLN A 133 -13.01 24.02 18.03
N GLU A 134 -13.52 23.95 16.81
CA GLU A 134 -14.95 23.78 16.51
C GLU A 134 -15.48 22.47 17.11
N ILE A 135 -14.74 21.35 16.94
CA ILE A 135 -15.09 20.05 17.52
C ILE A 135 -15.16 20.11 19.05
N ASN A 136 -14.22 20.81 19.69
CA ASN A 136 -14.21 20.95 21.15
C ASN A 136 -15.36 21.82 21.65
N ASN A 137 -15.69 22.91 20.94
CA ASN A 137 -16.83 23.77 21.26
C ASN A 137 -18.15 23.00 21.14
N LEU A 138 -18.35 22.27 20.04
CA LEU A 138 -19.54 21.43 19.84
C LEU A 138 -19.67 20.35 20.92
N ARG A 139 -18.56 19.73 21.33
CA ARG A 139 -18.55 18.76 22.45
C ARG A 139 -18.96 19.39 23.77
N MET A 140 -18.52 20.62 24.04
CA MET A 140 -18.93 21.37 25.24
C MET A 140 -20.42 21.68 25.22
N GLN A 141 -20.97 22.16 24.09
CA GLN A 141 -22.40 22.45 23.96
C GLN A 141 -23.26 21.19 24.15
N VAL A 142 -22.86 20.05 23.56
CA VAL A 142 -23.57 18.78 23.75
C VAL A 142 -23.53 18.34 25.21
N THR A 143 -22.39 18.50 25.89
CA THR A 143 -22.28 18.15 27.31
C THR A 143 -23.18 19.03 28.19
N GLN A 144 -23.26 20.32 27.87
CA GLN A 144 -24.08 21.28 28.60
C GLN A 144 -25.58 21.03 28.38
N LEU A 145 -26.00 20.73 27.14
CA LEU A 145 -27.37 20.33 26.83
C LEU A 145 -27.74 19.00 27.51
N MET A 146 -26.86 18.00 27.50
CA MET A 146 -27.07 16.74 28.22
C MET A 146 -27.23 16.96 29.74
N THR A 147 -26.45 17.89 30.31
CA THR A 147 -26.54 18.25 31.74
C THR A 147 -27.85 18.98 32.05
N GLN A 148 -28.33 19.84 31.16
CA GLN A 148 -29.63 20.53 31.29
C GLN A 148 -30.82 19.58 31.17
N VAL A 149 -30.74 18.59 30.28
CA VAL A 149 -31.77 17.54 30.15
C VAL A 149 -31.79 16.64 31.39
N ALA A 150 -30.63 16.36 31.99
CA ALA A 150 -30.54 15.61 33.24
C ALA A 150 -31.10 16.39 34.45
N THR A 151 -30.92 17.71 34.51
CA THR A 151 -31.48 18.53 35.60
C THR A 151 -32.97 18.82 35.47
N GLN A 152 -33.57 18.66 34.28
CA GLN A 152 -35.04 18.76 34.09
C GLN A 152 -35.81 17.50 34.49
N GLN A 153 -35.15 16.37 34.78
CA GLN A 153 -35.82 15.13 35.20
C GLN A 153 -35.97 14.95 36.73
N VAL A 154 -35.58 15.94 37.55
CA VAL A 154 -35.75 15.87 39.01
C VAL A 154 -36.92 16.73 39.47
N THR A 155 -38.13 16.21 39.31
CA THR A 155 -39.26 16.54 40.20
C THR A 155 -40.13 15.29 40.39
N HIS A 156 -39.95 14.66 41.54
CA HIS A 156 -40.91 13.94 42.40
C HIS A 156 -40.33 12.65 43.05
N PRO A 157 -40.69 12.37 44.33
CA PRO A 157 -39.86 11.58 45.25
C PRO A 157 -40.22 10.09 45.31
N ALA A 158 -39.29 9.34 45.90
CA ALA A 158 -39.23 7.88 46.07
C ALA A 158 -40.46 7.22 46.74
N LYS A 159 -40.75 5.98 46.32
CA LYS A 159 -41.29 4.88 47.15
C LYS A 159 -40.85 3.50 46.61
N GLU A 160 -40.69 2.59 47.57
CA GLU A 160 -40.04 1.26 47.57
C GLU A 160 -40.78 0.11 46.80
N PRO A 161 -40.24 -1.14 46.76
CA PRO A 161 -40.28 -2.04 45.60
C PRO A 161 -41.37 -3.11 45.66
N GLU A 162 -41.81 -3.68 44.53
CA GLU A 162 -42.29 -5.07 44.47
C GLU A 162 -42.39 -5.69 43.07
N LYS A 163 -42.50 -7.02 43.08
CA LYS A 163 -42.18 -8.05 42.07
C LYS A 163 -43.20 -8.23 40.91
N ARG A 164 -42.80 -9.11 39.96
CA ARG A 164 -43.58 -9.96 39.01
C ARG A 164 -43.93 -9.28 37.67
N HIS A 165 -44.03 -9.92 36.49
CA HIS A 165 -43.63 -11.20 35.88
C HIS A 165 -43.94 -11.03 34.36
N THR A 166 -43.18 -11.72 33.49
CA THR A 166 -43.57 -12.30 32.17
C THR A 166 -44.20 -11.45 31.05
N GLY A 167 -43.67 -11.60 29.82
CA GLY A 167 -44.43 -11.45 28.58
C GLY A 167 -43.69 -10.79 27.41
N ASP A 168 -43.44 -11.56 26.36
CA ASP A 168 -42.82 -11.20 25.08
C ASP A 168 -43.25 -9.87 24.45
N THR A 169 -42.33 -9.18 23.73
CA THR A 169 -42.54 -8.71 22.33
C THR A 169 -41.23 -8.22 21.70
N LYS A 170 -41.16 -8.45 20.39
CA LYS A 170 -40.07 -8.35 19.42
C LYS A 170 -39.43 -6.96 19.22
N GLN A 171 -38.12 -7.00 18.92
CA GLN A 171 -37.31 -6.14 18.03
C GLN A 171 -37.30 -4.61 18.24
N ILE A 172 -36.10 -4.02 18.36
CA ILE A 172 -35.39 -3.20 17.34
C ILE A 172 -34.13 -2.57 17.96
N LYS A 173 -33.10 -2.44 17.13
CA LYS A 173 -31.79 -1.80 17.30
C LYS A 173 -31.81 -0.48 18.09
N GLU A 174 -30.78 -0.25 18.91
CA GLU A 174 -29.88 0.90 18.76
C GLU A 174 -28.62 0.77 19.62
N LYS A 175 -27.46 0.82 18.97
CA LYS A 175 -26.13 0.80 19.59
C LYS A 175 -25.72 2.23 19.92
N ASN A 176 -25.85 2.63 21.18
CA ASN A 176 -25.14 3.79 21.70
C ASN A 176 -23.78 3.33 22.26
N ILE A 177 -22.71 3.57 21.50
CA ILE A 177 -21.32 3.42 21.95
C ILE A 177 -20.82 4.81 22.30
N ILE A 178 -20.73 5.10 23.59
CA ILE A 178 -19.92 6.21 24.11
C ILE A 178 -18.91 5.62 25.11
N LYS A 179 -17.65 5.61 24.65
CA LYS A 179 -16.38 5.66 25.42
C LYS A 179 -16.10 4.56 26.45
N GLU A 180 -15.60 3.42 25.95
CA GLU A 180 -14.67 2.52 26.65
C GLU A 180 -13.68 1.88 25.64
N THR A 181 -12.80 2.67 25.02
CA THR A 181 -12.01 2.20 23.85
C THR A 181 -10.52 2.00 24.11
N THR A 182 -9.99 2.22 25.32
CA THR A 182 -8.55 1.99 25.56
C THR A 182 -8.26 0.58 26.08
N THR A 183 -9.10 0.00 26.95
CA THR A 183 -8.88 -1.35 27.50
C THR A 183 -9.35 -2.47 26.55
N ASN A 184 -10.47 -2.25 25.85
CA ASN A 184 -11.07 -3.27 24.95
C ASN A 184 -10.27 -3.50 23.66
N VAL A 185 -9.53 -2.50 23.15
CA VAL A 185 -8.73 -2.66 21.92
C VAL A 185 -7.49 -3.51 22.18
N VAL A 186 -6.86 -3.35 23.35
CA VAL A 186 -5.72 -4.17 23.78
C VAL A 186 -6.17 -5.62 23.97
N ALA A 187 -7.25 -5.84 24.73
CA ALA A 187 -7.79 -7.19 24.95
C ALA A 187 -8.19 -7.91 23.65
N LYS A 188 -8.78 -7.19 22.66
CA LYS A 188 -9.10 -7.75 21.35
C LYS A 188 -7.87 -8.05 20.50
N LYS A 189 -6.80 -7.24 20.62
CA LYS A 189 -5.55 -7.46 19.91
C LYS A 189 -4.80 -8.67 20.48
N ASP A 190 -4.81 -8.84 21.81
CA ASP A 190 -4.16 -9.96 22.47
C ASP A 190 -4.89 -11.28 22.21
N ALA A 191 -6.22 -11.28 22.21
CA ALA A 191 -7.03 -12.42 21.78
C ALA A 191 -6.78 -12.80 20.31
N ALA A 192 -6.65 -11.81 19.42
CA ALA A 192 -6.34 -12.05 18.01
C ALA A 192 -4.93 -12.63 17.82
N LYS A 193 -3.95 -12.21 18.63
CA LYS A 193 -2.59 -12.77 18.64
C LYS A 193 -2.59 -14.22 19.13
N ALA A 194 -3.31 -14.53 20.22
CA ALA A 194 -3.45 -15.90 20.73
C ALA A 194 -4.11 -16.84 19.71
N ALA A 195 -5.18 -16.38 19.05
CA ALA A 195 -5.84 -17.13 17.98
C ALA A 195 -4.92 -17.33 16.75
N THR A 196 -4.02 -16.39 16.48
CA THR A 196 -3.03 -16.53 15.40
C THR A 196 -1.96 -17.56 15.74
N LEU A 197 -1.54 -17.63 17.01
CA LEU A 197 -0.60 -18.65 17.48
C LEU A 197 -1.20 -20.06 17.39
N SER A 198 -2.46 -20.24 17.80
CA SER A 198 -3.16 -21.53 17.67
C SER A 198 -3.32 -21.98 16.21
N ARG A 199 -3.62 -21.03 15.30
CA ARG A 199 -3.66 -21.32 13.85
C ARG A 199 -2.29 -21.66 13.29
N LYS A 200 -1.21 -21.04 13.80
CA LYS A 200 0.17 -21.36 13.42
C LYS A 200 0.54 -22.79 13.81
N GLU A 201 0.15 -23.23 15.00
CA GLU A 201 0.33 -24.61 15.45
C GLU A 201 -0.47 -25.60 14.58
N SER A 202 -1.73 -25.28 14.28
CA SER A 202 -2.56 -26.11 13.39
C SER A 202 -1.94 -26.23 11.99
N PHE A 203 -1.35 -25.15 11.48
CA PHE A 203 -0.63 -25.16 10.22
C PHE A 203 0.63 -26.03 10.30
N TYR A 204 1.39 -25.95 11.39
CA TYR A 204 2.54 -26.84 11.62
C TYR A 204 2.15 -28.32 11.61
N GLN A 205 1.09 -28.69 12.34
CA GLN A 205 0.59 -30.07 12.38
C GLN A 205 0.16 -30.57 11.00
N SER A 206 -0.40 -29.71 10.15
CA SER A 206 -0.78 -30.07 8.78
C SER A 206 0.40 -30.43 7.87
N LEU A 207 1.63 -30.04 8.23
CA LEU A 207 2.86 -30.34 7.49
C LEU A 207 3.51 -31.66 7.91
N VAL A 208 3.21 -32.17 9.12
CA VAL A 208 3.81 -33.39 9.67
C VAL A 208 3.70 -34.60 8.73
N PRO A 209 2.56 -34.87 8.05
CA PRO A 209 2.45 -36.00 7.12
C PRO A 209 3.40 -35.92 5.92
N TYR A 210 3.88 -34.73 5.56
CA TYR A 210 4.73 -34.50 4.39
C TYR A 210 6.22 -34.62 4.71
N VAL A 211 6.59 -34.72 6.00
CA VAL A 211 7.99 -34.83 6.47
C VAL A 211 8.68 -36.11 6.01
N SER A 212 7.93 -37.17 5.71
CA SER A 212 8.46 -38.39 5.11
C SER A 212 8.68 -38.26 3.60
N GLN A 213 7.97 -37.36 2.92
CA GLN A 213 7.96 -37.21 1.46
C GLN A 213 8.95 -36.14 0.95
N TYR A 214 9.23 -35.11 1.76
CA TYR A 214 10.10 -34.00 1.39
C TYR A 214 11.22 -33.78 2.42
N PRO A 215 12.37 -33.18 2.03
CA PRO A 215 13.45 -32.87 2.96
C PRO A 215 12.97 -31.99 4.12
N LYS A 216 13.43 -32.30 5.34
CA LYS A 216 13.04 -31.55 6.55
C LYS A 216 13.34 -30.05 6.44
N GLU A 217 14.48 -29.70 5.85
CA GLU A 217 14.89 -28.30 5.63
C GLU A 217 13.95 -27.56 4.67
N MET A 218 13.48 -28.24 3.62
CA MET A 218 12.51 -27.68 2.67
C MET A 218 11.17 -27.38 3.34
N ILE A 219 10.68 -28.31 4.17
CA ILE A 219 9.41 -28.13 4.89
C ILE A 219 9.54 -27.02 5.93
N ARG A 220 10.70 -26.92 6.59
CA ARG A 220 10.99 -25.82 7.52
C ARG A 220 10.98 -24.47 6.81
N ALA A 221 11.68 -24.35 5.69
CA ALA A 221 11.67 -23.14 4.87
C ALA A 221 10.27 -22.79 4.34
N PHE A 222 9.50 -23.79 3.93
CA PHE A 222 8.10 -23.63 3.53
C PHE A 222 7.24 -23.10 4.68
N PHE A 223 7.37 -23.68 5.87
CA PHE A 223 6.64 -23.25 7.06
C PHE A 223 7.00 -21.82 7.45
N ASP A 224 8.28 -21.47 7.51
CA ASP A 224 8.75 -20.14 7.89
C ASP A 224 8.21 -19.07 6.92
N TYR A 225 8.21 -19.35 5.62
CA TYR A 225 7.67 -18.44 4.61
C TYR A 225 6.15 -18.27 4.74
N TRP A 226 5.39 -19.36 4.84
CA TRP A 226 3.92 -19.30 4.82
C TRP A 226 3.29 -18.93 6.16
N SER A 227 4.03 -19.11 7.27
CA SER A 227 3.63 -18.67 8.61
C SER A 227 4.06 -17.24 8.95
N GLU A 228 4.69 -16.52 8.01
CA GLU A 228 5.04 -15.10 8.17
C GLU A 228 3.78 -14.28 8.48
N LEU A 229 3.86 -13.45 9.52
CA LEU A 229 2.74 -12.63 9.97
C LEU A 229 2.60 -11.34 9.14
N ASN A 230 1.36 -10.89 8.97
CA ASN A 230 1.09 -9.57 8.40
C ASN A 230 1.53 -8.45 9.35
N LYS A 231 1.59 -7.20 8.86
CA LYS A 231 1.99 -6.01 9.65
C LYS A 231 1.18 -5.80 10.95
N SER A 232 -0.03 -6.35 11.01
CA SER A 232 -0.90 -6.26 12.18
C SER A 232 -0.82 -7.47 13.11
N GLU A 233 0.01 -8.47 12.80
CA GLU A 233 0.20 -9.73 13.54
C GLU A 233 -1.08 -10.55 13.74
N THR A 234 -2.06 -10.40 12.84
CA THR A 234 -3.40 -11.01 12.96
C THR A 234 -3.63 -12.16 11.99
N LYS A 235 -2.83 -12.28 10.94
CA LYS A 235 -2.97 -13.32 9.92
C LYS A 235 -1.61 -13.77 9.41
N MET A 236 -1.50 -15.03 9.03
CA MET A 236 -0.32 -15.60 8.37
C MET A 236 -0.40 -15.40 6.86
N ARG A 237 0.76 -15.40 6.17
CA ARG A 237 0.88 -15.16 4.72
C ARG A 237 -0.07 -16.03 3.89
N TYR A 238 -0.24 -17.31 4.24
CA TYR A 238 -1.11 -18.20 3.48
C TYR A 238 -2.59 -17.84 3.57
N GLU A 239 -3.03 -17.23 4.68
CA GLU A 239 -4.43 -16.84 4.91
C GLU A 239 -4.84 -15.60 4.09
N LEU A 240 -3.87 -14.91 3.48
CA LEU A 240 -4.10 -13.77 2.60
C LEU A 240 -4.32 -14.20 1.14
N GLU A 241 -4.00 -15.45 0.80
CA GLU A 241 -4.22 -15.98 -0.54
C GLU A 241 -5.71 -16.23 -0.78
N LYS A 242 -6.21 -15.85 -1.96
CA LYS A 242 -7.61 -16.10 -2.36
C LYS A 242 -7.96 -17.59 -2.40
N THR A 243 -6.97 -18.43 -2.69
CA THR A 243 -7.10 -19.89 -2.78
C THR A 243 -5.85 -20.55 -2.19
N TRP A 244 -6.06 -21.57 -1.35
CA TRP A 244 -4.99 -22.27 -0.66
C TRP A 244 -5.17 -23.78 -0.73
N GLU A 245 -4.19 -24.46 -1.32
CA GLU A 245 -4.13 -25.91 -1.43
C GLU A 245 -2.74 -26.37 -1.01
N LEU A 246 -2.62 -26.83 0.24
CA LEU A 246 -1.34 -27.18 0.85
C LEU A 246 -0.53 -28.19 0.02
N PRO A 247 -1.10 -29.29 -0.48
CA PRO A 247 -0.32 -30.28 -1.26
C PRO A 247 0.25 -29.68 -2.56
N ARG A 248 -0.53 -28.84 -3.25
CA ARG A 248 -0.11 -28.21 -4.51
C ARG A 248 1.00 -27.19 -4.29
N ARG A 249 0.92 -26.41 -3.20
CA ARG A 249 1.94 -25.41 -2.83
C ARG A 249 3.24 -26.08 -2.43
N LEU A 250 3.18 -27.17 -1.65
CA LEU A 250 4.35 -27.99 -1.29
C LEU A 250 5.04 -28.57 -2.51
N ALA A 251 4.28 -29.20 -3.42
CA ALA A 251 4.82 -29.75 -4.66
C ALA A 251 5.52 -28.67 -5.52
N THR A 252 4.88 -27.50 -5.66
CA THR A 252 5.45 -26.36 -6.41
C THR A 252 6.76 -25.86 -5.77
N TRP A 253 6.81 -25.79 -4.44
CA TRP A 253 8.00 -25.37 -3.72
C TRP A 253 9.14 -26.38 -3.88
N ALA A 254 8.85 -27.67 -3.79
CA ALA A 254 9.84 -28.73 -3.98
C ALA A 254 10.42 -28.74 -5.41
N SER A 255 9.60 -28.44 -6.43
CA SER A 255 10.09 -28.30 -7.81
C SER A 255 11.03 -27.12 -8.00
N ARG A 256 10.92 -26.06 -7.19
CA ARG A 256 11.80 -24.89 -7.26
C ARG A 256 13.14 -25.12 -6.57
N GLU A 257 13.16 -25.86 -5.47
CA GLU A 257 14.41 -26.22 -4.78
C GLU A 257 15.23 -27.28 -5.52
N LYS A 258 14.60 -28.17 -6.29
CA LYS A 258 15.31 -29.14 -7.14
C LYS A 258 16.06 -28.52 -8.31
N VAL A 259 15.92 -27.22 -8.57
CA VAL A 259 16.70 -26.51 -9.60
C VAL A 259 17.68 -25.53 -8.96
N PRO A 260 18.90 -25.99 -8.64
CA PRO A 260 20.09 -25.18 -8.76
C PRO A 260 21.05 -25.87 -9.72
N SER A 261 20.93 -25.58 -11.01
CA SER A 261 21.99 -25.86 -11.99
C SER A 261 21.88 -24.90 -13.16
N LYS A 262 22.68 -23.83 -13.08
CA LYS A 262 23.57 -23.37 -14.15
C LYS A 262 24.61 -22.46 -13.51
N THR A 263 25.73 -23.09 -13.13
CA THR A 263 27.11 -22.59 -13.29
C THR A 263 27.30 -21.07 -13.33
N ASP A 264 27.82 -20.52 -12.22
CA ASP A 264 28.93 -19.56 -12.24
C ASP A 264 29.85 -19.90 -11.06
N VAL A 265 30.52 -21.05 -11.18
CA VAL A 265 31.74 -21.29 -10.42
C VAL A 265 32.83 -20.55 -11.18
N GLY A 266 33.31 -19.44 -10.61
CA GLY A 266 34.47 -18.74 -11.10
C GLY A 266 35.62 -19.72 -11.33
N ILE A 267 36.02 -19.87 -12.59
CA ILE A 267 37.28 -20.50 -12.93
C ILE A 267 38.37 -19.57 -12.41
N VAL A 268 38.92 -19.89 -11.24
CA VAL A 268 40.18 -19.31 -10.78
C VAL A 268 41.26 -19.76 -11.76
N LEU A 269 41.66 -18.88 -12.67
CA LEU A 269 42.85 -19.05 -13.50
C LEU A 269 44.08 -19.04 -12.58
N LYS A 270 44.54 -20.22 -12.17
CA LYS A 270 45.85 -20.41 -11.55
C LYS A 270 46.94 -20.57 -12.61
N ASP A 271 47.09 -19.59 -13.50
CA ASP A 271 48.33 -19.31 -14.23
C ASP A 271 48.10 -18.07 -15.12
N ASN A 272 48.76 -16.95 -14.79
CA ASN A 272 48.71 -15.72 -15.58
C ASN A 272 50.08 -15.42 -16.21
N SER A 273 50.77 -16.46 -16.68
CA SER A 273 52.05 -16.32 -17.37
C SER A 273 51.87 -15.71 -18.77
N PRO A 274 52.61 -14.65 -19.15
CA PRO A 274 52.36 -13.83 -20.35
C PRO A 274 52.70 -14.51 -21.70
N GLY A 275 52.96 -15.82 -21.73
CA GLY A 275 53.46 -16.54 -22.90
C GLY A 275 52.41 -16.99 -23.94
N LYS A 276 51.11 -16.73 -23.75
CA LYS A 276 50.05 -17.31 -24.61
C LYS A 276 49.50 -16.42 -25.72
N TYR A 277 49.91 -15.16 -25.83
CA TYR A 277 49.50 -14.32 -26.95
C TYR A 277 50.54 -14.37 -28.06
N LYS A 278 50.42 -15.34 -28.97
CA LYS A 278 51.10 -15.27 -30.28
C LYS A 278 50.37 -14.23 -31.15
N LYS A 279 51.09 -13.18 -31.54
CA LYS A 279 50.72 -12.26 -32.62
C LYS A 279 50.67 -13.03 -33.95
N GLY A 280 49.51 -13.05 -34.61
CA GLY A 280 49.38 -13.06 -36.07
C GLY A 280 48.55 -11.83 -36.42
N TRP A 281 49.14 -10.81 -37.05
CA TRP A 281 49.25 -10.61 -38.51
C TRP A 281 47.87 -10.53 -39.15
#